data_AF-A0A915U011-F1
#
_entry.id   AF-A0A915U011-F1
#
_cell.length_a   1.000
_cell.length_b   1.000
_cell.length_c   1.000
_cell.angle_alpha   90.00
_cell.angle_beta   90.00
_cell.angle_gamma   90.00
#
_symmetry.space_group_name_H-M   'P 1'
#
loop_
_entity.id
_entity.type
_entity.pdbx_description
1 polymer ?
#
loop_
_entity_poly.entity_id
_entity_poly.type
_entity_poly.pdbx_seq_one_letter_code
_entity_poly.pdbx_strand_id
1 'polypeptide(L)'
;MERVDITINGYAMDFDTARQIAALLASRDNEYTTLVAWNDRERNIHSPQCLKCEIKGEPGWEVYGRNHDGRLRISFNDDLFVFIYS
;
A
#
# COMPACT_ATOMS: atom_id res chain seq x y z
N MET A 1 9.29 -7.14 -6.10
CA MET A 1 8.73 -5.92 -5.48
C MET A 1 9.47 -5.72 -4.17
N GLU A 2 10.13 -4.58 -4.03
CA GLU A 2 10.76 -4.14 -2.80
C GLU A 2 9.71 -3.91 -1.70
N ARG A 3 10.09 -4.11 -0.44
CA ARG A 3 9.19 -4.02 0.70
C ARG A 3 9.78 -3.11 1.77
N VAL A 4 8.97 -2.20 2.28
CA VAL A 4 9.29 -1.29 3.37
C VAL A 4 8.20 -1.43 4.42
N ASP A 5 8.57 -1.93 5.59
CA ASP A 5 7.67 -2.06 6.74
C ASP A 5 7.96 -0.95 7.76
N ILE A 6 6.93 -0.20 8.13
CA ILE A 6 7.01 0.94 9.05
C ILE A 6 6.13 0.65 10.26
N THR A 7 6.72 0.76 11.45
CA THR A 7 5.99 0.70 12.71
C THR A 7 6.05 2.06 13.39
N ILE A 8 4.89 2.61 13.74
CA ILE A 8 4.77 3.89 14.43
C ILE A 8 4.07 3.67 15.76
N ASN A 9 4.80 3.95 16.83
CA ASN A 9 4.36 3.76 18.21
C ASN A 9 4.04 5.11 18.86
N GLY A 10 3.00 5.14 19.70
CA GLY A 10 2.61 6.35 20.46
C GLY A 10 1.89 7.41 19.63
N TYR A 11 1.53 7.10 18.38
CA TYR A 11 0.75 7.97 17.50
C TYR A 11 -0.34 7.15 16.79
N ALA A 12 -1.59 7.57 16.90
CA ALA A 12 -2.71 6.96 16.21
C ALA A 12 -2.70 7.44 14.75
N MET A 13 -2.15 6.61 13.87
CA MET A 13 -2.05 6.91 12.45
C MET A 13 -3.38 6.72 11.74
N ASP A 14 -3.77 7.69 10.93
CA ASP A 14 -4.86 7.56 9.96
C ASP A 14 -4.34 7.25 8.56
N PHE A 15 -5.26 6.87 7.67
CA PHE A 15 -4.97 6.51 6.29
C PHE A 15 -4.28 7.65 5.51
N ASP A 16 -4.74 8.89 5.68
CA ASP A 16 -4.22 10.01 4.89
C ASP A 16 -2.79 10.36 5.31
N THR A 17 -2.48 10.27 6.59
CA THR A 17 -1.12 10.45 7.11
C THR A 17 -0.21 9.33 6.63
N ALA A 18 -0.65 8.07 6.72
CA ALA A 18 0.10 6.92 6.21
C ALA A 18 0.40 7.07 4.71
N ARG A 19 -0.60 7.49 3.92
CA ARG A 19 -0.49 7.72 2.48
C ARG A 19 0.49 8.82 2.14
N GLN A 20 0.50 9.93 2.89
CA GLN A 20 1.44 11.03 2.69
C GLN A 20 2.88 10.59 2.96
N ILE A 21 3.11 9.84 4.05
CA ILE A 21 4.44 9.29 4.37
C ILE A 21 4.88 8.29 3.29
N ALA A 22 3.97 7.40 2.85
CA ALA A 22 4.26 6.44 1.79
C ALA A 22 4.65 7.13 0.48
N ALA A 23 3.89 8.18 0.09
CA ALA A 23 4.17 8.96 -1.11
C ALA A 23 5.55 9.64 -1.05
N LEU A 24 5.88 10.25 0.10
CA LEU A 24 7.17 10.89 0.32
C LEU A 24 8.34 9.88 0.18
N LEU A 25 8.17 8.67 0.70
CA LEU A 25 9.18 7.62 0.61
C LEU A 25 9.32 7.09 -0.81
N ALA A 26 8.19 6.85 -1.50
CA ALA A 26 8.18 6.37 -2.88
C ALA A 26 8.81 7.39 -3.84
N SER A 27 8.56 8.68 -3.63
CA SER A 27 9.05 9.74 -4.52
C SER A 27 10.52 10.09 -4.32
N ARG A 28 11.20 9.51 -3.32
CA ARG A 28 12.56 9.92 -2.93
C ARG A 28 13.59 9.76 -4.04
N ASP A 29 13.51 8.66 -4.78
CA ASP A 29 14.45 8.32 -5.87
C ASP A 29 13.81 8.46 -7.27
N ASN A 30 12.49 8.66 -7.33
CA ASN A 30 11.75 8.84 -8.57
C ASN A 30 10.48 9.68 -8.33
N GLU A 31 10.49 10.94 -8.77
CA GLU A 31 9.35 11.87 -8.66
C GLU A 31 8.11 11.44 -9.45
N TYR A 32 8.25 10.50 -10.38
CA TYR A 32 7.15 9.98 -11.20
C TYR A 32 6.51 8.71 -10.63
N THR A 33 6.78 8.38 -9.37
CA THR A 33 6.15 7.22 -8.72
C THR A 33 4.64 7.37 -8.67
N THR A 34 3.93 6.31 -9.07
CA THR A 34 2.47 6.31 -9.14
C THR A 34 1.91 5.30 -8.16
N LEU A 35 0.88 5.68 -7.40
CA LEU A 35 0.17 4.76 -6.51
C LEU A 35 -0.70 3.81 -7.33
N VAL A 36 -0.33 2.53 -7.37
CA VAL A 36 -1.00 1.49 -8.18
C VAL A 36 -2.14 0.84 -7.41
N ALA A 37 -1.92 0.51 -6.14
CA ALA A 37 -2.89 -0.17 -5.29
C ALA A 37 -2.69 0.21 -3.82
N TRP A 38 -3.73 0.08 -3.02
CA TRP A 38 -3.65 0.35 -1.58
C TRP A 38 -4.72 -0.42 -0.80
N ASN A 39 -4.51 -0.56 0.51
CA ASN A 39 -5.44 -1.19 1.44
C ASN A 39 -5.50 -0.42 2.76
N ASP A 40 -6.72 -0.22 3.25
CA ASP A 40 -7.05 0.22 4.61
C ASP A 40 -7.76 -0.96 5.29
N ARG A 41 -7.03 -1.66 6.16
CA ARG A 41 -7.54 -2.85 6.83
C ARG A 41 -8.63 -2.50 7.84
N GLU A 42 -8.51 -1.37 8.53
CA GLU A 42 -9.46 -0.96 9.56
C GLU A 42 -10.84 -0.72 8.97
N ARG A 43 -10.89 -0.03 7.82
CA ARG A 43 -12.13 0.25 7.10
C ARG A 43 -12.54 -0.87 6.14
N ASN A 44 -11.71 -1.90 5.97
CA ASN A 44 -11.88 -2.99 5.01
C ASN A 44 -12.16 -2.48 3.59
N ILE A 45 -11.39 -1.48 3.16
CA ILE A 45 -11.46 -0.91 1.82
C ILE A 45 -10.08 -0.91 1.16
N HIS A 46 -10.08 -1.04 -0.15
CA HIS A 46 -8.86 -1.10 -0.94
C HIS A 46 -9.10 -0.53 -2.33
N SER A 47 -8.03 -0.28 -3.07
CA SER A 47 -8.08 0.04 -4.49
C SER A 47 -7.19 -0.90 -5.29
N PRO A 48 -7.67 -1.43 -6.43
CA PRO A 48 -9.00 -1.22 -7.01
C PRO A 48 -10.14 -1.90 -6.24
N GLN A 49 -11.26 -1.19 -6.02
CA GLN A 49 -12.41 -1.71 -5.24
C GLN A 49 -13.15 -2.90 -5.89
N CYS A 50 -12.99 -3.11 -7.20
CA CYS A 50 -13.63 -4.21 -7.92
C CYS A 50 -13.04 -5.59 -7.57
N LEU A 51 -11.87 -5.64 -6.94
CA LEU A 51 -11.15 -6.87 -6.63
C LEU A 51 -11.49 -7.36 -5.21
N LYS A 52 -12.65 -7.99 -5.05
CA LYS A 52 -13.13 -8.46 -3.73
C LYS A 52 -12.71 -9.88 -3.38
N CYS A 53 -12.10 -10.60 -4.32
CA CYS A 53 -11.74 -12.01 -4.16
C CYS A 53 -10.24 -12.17 -3.92
N GLU A 54 -9.89 -13.25 -3.25
CA GLU A 54 -8.51 -13.71 -3.19
C GLU A 54 -8.13 -14.45 -4.48
N ILE A 55 -6.88 -14.28 -4.92
CA ILE A 55 -6.29 -15.01 -6.02
C ILE A 55 -5.21 -15.90 -5.41
N LYS A 56 -5.45 -17.21 -5.35
CA LYS A 56 -4.53 -18.20 -4.75
C LYS A 56 -4.20 -17.92 -3.28
N GLY A 57 -5.16 -17.40 -2.51
CA GLY A 57 -4.98 -17.07 -1.08
C GLY A 57 -4.30 -15.72 -0.83
N GLU A 58 -4.02 -14.92 -1.86
CA GLU A 58 -3.55 -13.54 -1.73
C GLU A 58 -4.67 -12.55 -2.04
N PRO A 59 -4.75 -11.39 -1.36
CA PRO A 59 -5.74 -10.36 -1.67
C PRO A 59 -5.63 -9.90 -3.13
N GLY A 60 -6.76 -9.84 -3.85
CA GLY A 60 -6.77 -9.50 -5.27
C GLY A 60 -6.15 -8.14 -5.60
N TRP A 61 -6.31 -7.14 -4.73
CA TRP A 61 -5.71 -5.81 -4.88
C TRP A 61 -4.17 -5.84 -4.81
N GLU A 62 -3.60 -6.73 -4.00
CA GLU A 62 -2.16 -6.88 -3.85
C GLU A 62 -1.56 -7.58 -5.07
N VAL A 63 -2.24 -8.64 -5.55
CA VAL A 63 -1.88 -9.31 -6.81
C VAL A 63 -1.98 -8.35 -7.99
N TYR A 64 -3.01 -7.50 -8.03
CA TYR A 64 -3.16 -6.45 -9.03
C TYR A 64 -1.99 -5.47 -8.99
N GLY A 65 -1.65 -4.92 -7.81
CA GLY A 65 -0.54 -3.98 -7.67
C GLY A 65 0.77 -4.57 -8.18
N ARG A 66 1.07 -5.81 -7.81
CA ARG A 66 2.26 -6.53 -8.28
C ARG A 66 2.31 -6.73 -9.80
N ASN A 67 1.17 -6.97 -10.43
CA ASN A 67 1.08 -7.24 -11.87
C ASN A 67 0.96 -5.97 -12.73
N HIS A 68 0.59 -4.82 -12.16
CA HIS A 68 0.46 -3.53 -12.85
C HIS A 68 1.62 -2.62 -12.49
N ASP A 69 2.83 -3.12 -12.71
CA ASP A 69 4.09 -2.41 -12.49
C ASP A 69 4.39 -1.93 -11.07
N GLY A 70 3.69 -2.42 -10.04
CA GLY A 70 4.09 -2.20 -8.65
C GLY A 70 5.51 -2.75 -8.40
N ARG A 71 6.40 -1.86 -7.96
CA ARG A 71 7.80 -2.17 -7.64
C ARG A 71 8.15 -1.94 -6.17
N LEU A 72 7.39 -1.11 -5.47
CA LEU A 72 7.57 -0.80 -4.05
C LEU A 72 6.28 -1.03 -3.27
N ARG A 73 6.32 -1.83 -2.22
CA ARG A 73 5.23 -2.02 -1.24
C ARG A 73 5.65 -1.39 0.08
N ILE A 74 4.87 -0.42 0.56
CA ILE A 74 5.06 0.23 1.85
C ILE A 74 3.89 -0.16 2.75
N SER A 75 4.19 -0.71 3.92
CA SER A 75 3.24 -1.19 4.91
C SER A 75 3.42 -0.46 6.24
N PHE A 76 2.30 -0.16 6.90
CA PHE A 76 2.28 0.49 8.21
C PHE A 76 1.58 -0.40 9.23
N ASN A 77 2.19 -0.54 10.41
CA ASN A 77 1.60 -1.18 11.60
C ASN A 77 0.96 -2.54 11.29
N ASP A 78 1.79 -3.51 10.87
CA ASP A 78 1.37 -4.86 10.51
C ASP A 78 0.26 -4.88 9.45
N ASP A 79 0.49 -4.22 8.30
CA ASP A 79 -0.47 -4.11 7.18
C ASP A 79 -1.82 -3.47 7.56
N LEU A 80 -1.85 -2.60 8.58
CA LEU A 80 -3.01 -1.75 8.84
C LEU A 80 -3.31 -0.86 7.63
N PHE A 81 -2.24 -0.28 7.06
CA PHE A 81 -2.28 0.43 5.78
C PHE A 81 -1.20 -0.14 4.86
N VAL A 82 -1.53 -0.35 3.60
CA VAL A 82 -0.57 -0.80 2.58
C VAL A 82 -0.70 0.07 1.34
N PHE A 83 0.42 0.43 0.75
CA PHE A 83 0.50 1.20 -0.49
C PHE A 83 1.50 0.56 -1.44
N ILE A 84 1.11 0.38 -2.70
CA ILE A 84 1.96 -0.20 -3.74
C ILE A 84 2.20 0.86 -4.82
N TYR A 85 3.47 1.20 -5.05
CA TYR A 85 3.91 2.18 -6.03
C TYR A 85 4.68 1.53 -7.19
N SER A 86 4.55 2.10 -8.38
CA SER A 86 5.37 1.82 -9.56
C SER A 86 6.49 2.84 -9.71
#